data_AF-A0A0R3TSN8-F1
#
_entry.id   AF-A0A0R3TSN8-F1
#
_cell.length_a   1.000
_cell.length_b   1.000
_cell.length_c   1.000
_cell.angle_alpha   90.00
_cell.angle_beta   90.00
_cell.angle_gamma   90.00
#
_symmetry.space_group_name_H-M   'P 1'
#
loop_
_entity.id
_entity.type
_entity.pdbx_description
1 polymer ?
#
loop_
_entity_poly.entity_id
_entity_poly.type
_entity_poly.pdbx_seq_one_letter_code
_entity_poly.pdbx_strand_id
1 'polypeptide(L)'
;MRVKRSRQISKVLEVYERCFGLDPKNLEIFLDHTFVRQSLVNNVNLKESITNLVGRGFRLVTSSCVIAECEALGTLFSSTLSFLKVVTELKCHHELNPALGAMWCIRKRMRVARKHGIFRRLNKDEKCFLFAIASNDPKLQGFARTVPGMPIFFVAQRCINTEPIPDATQQIINEITAKSFQMNDSELSRLHQIEERFGLQKAEVKKRKRKGPSGPNPLSCRKKASVTNATSVSREPLTNPNEVPKRRRKKPHRALHKTLSVRLEMNRLYGTPICKKSSSEPNAIAVNI
;
A
#
# COMPACT_ATOMS: atom_id res chain seq x y z
N MET A 1 -10.16 15.41 -2.32
CA MET A 1 -9.71 15.98 -1.03
C MET A 1 -8.19 15.87 -0.96
N ARG A 2 -7.46 16.99 -1.00
CA ARG A 2 -5.99 17.01 -1.00
C ARG A 2 -5.48 16.50 0.36
N VAL A 3 -4.76 15.40 0.39
CA VAL A 3 -4.22 14.85 1.63
C VAL A 3 -3.14 15.80 2.15
N LYS A 4 -3.29 16.28 3.39
CA LYS A 4 -2.26 17.09 4.06
C LYS A 4 -1.01 16.23 4.26
N ARG A 5 0.19 16.80 4.03
CA ARG A 5 1.48 16.11 4.17
C ARG A 5 1.67 15.49 5.55
N SER A 6 1.26 16.19 6.61
CA SER A 6 1.28 15.68 7.98
C SER A 6 0.54 14.35 8.13
N ARG A 7 -0.65 14.22 7.50
CA ARG A 7 -1.43 12.97 7.52
C ARG A 7 -0.73 11.82 6.79
N GLN A 8 0.05 12.10 5.75
CA GLN A 8 0.83 11.05 5.07
C GLN A 8 1.93 10.52 5.99
N ILE A 9 2.57 11.42 6.72
CA ILE A 9 3.69 11.08 7.59
C ILE A 9 3.22 10.37 8.86
N SER A 10 2.12 10.82 9.46
CA SER A 10 1.49 10.10 10.58
C SER A 10 1.19 8.64 10.19
N LYS A 11 0.67 8.39 8.97
CA LYS A 11 0.45 7.03 8.49
C LYS A 11 1.73 6.22 8.33
N VAL A 12 2.81 6.83 7.82
CA VAL A 12 4.10 6.15 7.69
C VAL A 12 4.67 5.80 9.07
N LEU A 13 4.60 6.74 10.03
CA LEU A 13 5.06 6.51 11.40
C LEU A 13 4.23 5.44 12.11
N GLU A 14 2.91 5.42 11.94
CA GLU A 14 2.02 4.37 12.47
C GLU A 14 2.36 2.98 11.90
N VAL A 15 2.71 2.90 10.61
CA VAL A 15 3.16 1.65 9.98
C VAL A 15 4.50 1.23 10.58
N TYR A 16 5.44 2.16 10.79
CA TYR A 16 6.73 1.86 11.40
C TYR A 16 6.62 1.46 12.88
N GLU A 17 5.70 2.04 13.63
CA GLU A 17 5.38 1.61 15.00
C GLU A 17 4.87 0.18 15.03
N ARG A 18 3.94 -0.16 14.13
CA ARG A 18 3.32 -1.50 14.07
C ARG A 18 4.31 -2.58 13.64
N CYS A 19 5.09 -2.31 12.59
CA CYS A 19 5.93 -3.32 11.95
C CYS A 19 7.35 -3.38 12.51
N PHE A 20 7.91 -2.24 12.96
CA PHE A 20 9.33 -2.14 13.31
C PHE A 20 9.60 -1.69 14.76
N GLY A 21 8.57 -1.37 15.54
CA GLY A 21 8.72 -0.97 16.93
C GLY A 21 9.32 0.42 17.11
N LEU A 22 9.15 1.31 16.13
CA LEU A 22 9.46 2.72 16.28
C LEU A 22 8.47 3.36 17.27
N ASP A 23 8.94 4.09 18.29
CA ASP A 23 8.05 4.84 19.18
C ASP A 23 7.82 6.27 18.63
N PRO A 24 6.64 6.57 18.04
CA PRO A 24 6.37 7.89 17.49
C PRO A 24 6.19 8.97 18.57
N LYS A 25 5.93 8.58 19.84
CA LYS A 25 5.71 9.54 20.94
C LYS A 25 7.00 10.15 21.48
N ASN A 26 8.11 9.42 21.33
CA ASN A 26 9.45 9.83 21.76
C ASN A 26 10.43 9.73 20.59
N LEU A 27 10.04 10.26 19.42
CA LEU A 27 10.83 10.11 18.21
C LEU A 27 12.13 10.93 18.31
N GLU A 28 13.27 10.26 18.29
CA GLU A 28 14.56 10.92 18.12
C GLU A 28 14.77 11.24 16.64
N ILE A 29 15.03 12.51 16.33
CA ILE A 29 15.37 12.97 14.99
C ILE A 29 16.83 13.39 14.99
N PHE A 30 17.66 12.58 14.36
CA PHE A 30 19.09 12.81 14.22
C PHE A 30 19.34 13.83 13.10
N LEU A 31 19.86 14.99 13.48
CA LEU A 31 20.17 16.08 12.57
C LEU A 31 21.59 15.96 12.04
N ASP A 32 21.71 16.00 10.73
CA ASP A 32 22.97 16.17 10.03
C ASP A 32 23.23 17.65 9.71
N HIS A 33 24.50 18.03 9.58
CA HIS A 33 24.91 19.40 9.30
C HIS A 33 24.43 19.89 7.93
N THR A 34 24.40 19.00 6.93
CA THR A 34 23.92 19.30 5.57
C THR A 34 22.45 19.66 5.56
N PHE A 35 21.63 18.95 6.35
CA PHE A 35 20.21 19.25 6.52
C PHE A 35 19.97 20.60 7.20
N VAL A 36 20.70 20.89 8.28
CA VAL A 36 20.59 22.17 8.98
C VAL A 36 21.04 23.32 8.08
N ARG A 37 22.15 23.17 7.36
CA ARG A 37 22.63 24.16 6.41
C ARG A 37 21.58 24.42 5.32
N GLN A 38 21.02 23.37 4.72
CA GLN A 38 20.00 23.51 3.68
C GLN A 38 18.72 24.18 4.22
N SER A 39 18.39 23.95 5.48
CA SER A 39 17.25 24.61 6.14
C SER A 39 17.47 26.11 6.30
N LEU A 40 18.67 26.51 6.74
CA LEU A 40 19.04 27.91 6.89
C LEU A 40 19.05 28.64 5.54
N VAL A 41 19.65 28.03 4.50
CA VAL A 41 19.67 28.61 3.14
C VAL A 41 18.26 28.83 2.59
N ASN A 42 17.32 27.95 2.93
CA ASN A 42 15.93 28.04 2.49
C ASN A 42 15.01 28.80 3.45
N ASN A 43 15.55 29.39 4.54
CA ASN A 43 14.80 30.09 5.59
C ASN A 43 13.66 29.24 6.19
N VAL A 44 13.95 27.96 6.46
CA VAL A 44 12.98 27.01 7.04
C VAL A 44 13.18 26.94 8.55
N ASN A 45 12.14 27.30 9.31
CA ASN A 45 12.11 27.12 10.75
C ASN A 45 12.01 25.64 11.09
N LEU A 46 13.14 25.03 11.48
CA LEU A 46 13.25 23.58 11.72
C LEU A 46 12.27 23.07 12.77
N LYS A 47 12.22 23.70 13.95
CA LYS A 47 11.36 23.25 15.06
C LYS A 47 9.89 23.28 14.66
N GLU A 48 9.40 24.42 14.16
CA GLU A 48 8.00 24.58 13.73
C GLU A 48 7.63 23.65 12.57
N SER A 49 8.51 23.55 11.57
CA SER A 49 8.27 22.70 10.40
C SER A 49 8.16 21.23 10.80
N ILE A 50 9.04 20.75 11.68
CA ILE A 50 9.00 19.37 12.19
C ILE A 50 7.77 19.16 13.08
N THR A 51 7.41 20.12 13.94
CA THR A 51 6.19 20.07 14.76
C THR A 51 4.93 19.96 13.89
N ASN A 52 4.86 20.71 12.80
CA ASN A 52 3.73 20.64 11.86
C ASN A 52 3.68 19.30 11.10
N LEU A 53 4.82 18.64 10.97
CA LEU A 53 5.00 17.43 10.16
C LEU A 53 4.72 16.15 10.95
N VAL A 54 5.37 16.00 12.12
CA VAL A 54 5.35 14.81 12.98
C VAL A 54 4.34 14.98 14.12
N GLY A 55 4.08 16.23 14.57
CA GLY A 55 3.25 16.53 15.73
C GLY A 55 4.07 16.88 16.97
N ARG A 56 3.54 16.54 18.15
CA ARG A 56 4.21 16.71 19.45
C ARG A 56 4.85 15.38 19.86
N GLY A 57 6.02 15.41 20.52
CA GLY A 57 6.70 14.20 20.98
C GLY A 57 7.92 13.79 20.15
N PHE A 58 8.82 14.75 19.86
CA PHE A 58 10.10 14.45 19.23
C PHE A 58 11.24 15.15 19.95
N ARG A 59 12.44 14.56 19.88
CA ARG A 59 13.69 15.16 20.37
C ARG A 59 14.65 15.32 19.20
N LEU A 60 15.11 16.55 18.99
CA LEU A 60 16.18 16.84 18.03
C LEU A 60 17.51 16.48 18.68
N VAL A 61 18.27 15.61 18.04
CA VAL A 61 19.57 15.14 18.51
C VAL A 61 20.63 15.36 17.43
N THR A 62 21.87 15.64 17.84
CA THR A 62 23.06 15.67 16.97
C THR A 62 24.16 14.85 17.61
N SER A 63 25.26 14.57 16.90
CA SER A 63 26.44 13.92 17.48
C SER A 63 27.59 14.90 17.65
N SER A 64 28.43 14.67 18.66
CA SER A 64 29.66 15.45 18.86
C SER A 64 30.59 15.40 17.63
N CYS A 65 30.58 14.29 16.91
CA CYS A 65 31.31 14.10 15.66
C CYS A 65 30.79 15.00 14.51
N VAL A 66 29.49 15.28 14.42
CA VAL A 66 28.91 16.23 13.43
C VAL A 66 29.27 17.67 13.80
N ILE A 67 29.31 17.99 15.10
CA ILE A 67 29.73 19.31 15.58
C ILE A 67 31.21 19.56 15.23
N ALA A 68 32.08 18.58 15.49
CA ALA A 68 33.50 18.65 15.15
C ALA A 68 33.73 18.77 13.62
N GLU A 69 32.94 18.08 12.79
CA GLU A 69 32.98 18.26 11.33
C GLU A 69 32.56 19.67 10.91
N CYS A 70 31.52 20.24 11.51
CA CYS A 70 31.14 21.64 11.26
C CYS A 70 32.24 22.63 11.67
N GLU A 71 32.93 22.38 12.78
CA GLU A 71 34.05 23.19 13.24
C GLU A 71 35.23 23.14 12.26
N ALA A 72 35.53 21.96 11.71
CA ALA A 72 36.57 21.78 10.69
C ALA A 72 36.22 22.46 9.35
N LEU A 73 34.94 22.53 8.97
CA LEU A 73 34.48 23.22 7.75
C LEU A 73 34.56 24.75 7.84
N GLY A 74 34.76 25.31 9.05
CA GLY A 74 35.11 26.71 9.26
C GLY A 74 33.96 27.71 9.16
N THR A 75 34.29 28.96 8.81
CA THR A 75 33.42 30.14 8.93
C THR A 75 32.11 30.03 8.15
N LEU A 76 32.13 29.32 7.02
CA LEU A 76 30.95 29.07 6.20
C LEU A 76 29.83 28.37 6.98
N PHE A 77 30.15 27.56 7.98
CA PHE A 77 29.18 26.78 8.77
C PHE A 77 28.95 27.33 10.17
N SER A 78 29.43 28.55 10.47
CA SER A 78 29.24 29.22 11.77
C SER A 78 27.78 29.25 12.22
N SER A 79 26.86 29.67 11.35
CA SER A 79 25.42 29.70 11.64
C SER A 79 24.84 28.30 11.93
N THR A 80 25.28 27.30 11.18
CA THR A 80 24.88 25.90 11.35
C THR A 80 25.39 25.35 12.68
N LEU A 81 26.64 25.66 13.03
CA LEU A 81 27.27 25.27 14.28
C LEU A 81 26.54 25.89 15.48
N SER A 82 26.21 27.19 15.43
CA SER A 82 25.42 27.84 16.49
C SER A 82 24.09 27.14 16.72
N PHE A 83 23.40 26.72 15.64
CA PHE A 83 22.16 25.96 15.76
C PHE A 83 22.41 24.56 16.36
N LEU A 84 23.42 23.83 15.88
CA LEU A 84 23.73 22.48 16.35
C LEU A 84 24.14 22.44 17.83
N LYS A 85 24.82 23.47 18.35
CA LYS A 85 25.18 23.59 19.77
C LYS A 85 23.96 23.78 20.69
N VAL A 86 22.86 24.31 20.17
CA VAL A 86 21.59 24.46 20.91
C VAL A 86 20.79 23.14 20.95
N VAL A 87 21.04 22.24 19.99
CA VAL A 87 20.39 20.93 19.90
C VAL A 87 21.02 19.95 20.89
N THR A 88 20.27 18.94 21.34
CA THR A 88 20.80 17.95 22.28
C THR A 88 21.93 17.13 21.65
N GLU A 89 23.09 17.15 22.28
CA GLU A 89 24.29 16.46 21.81
C GLU A 89 24.37 15.03 22.34
N LEU A 90 24.63 14.10 21.42
CA LEU A 90 24.96 12.71 21.71
C LEU A 90 26.48 12.53 21.64
N LYS A 91 27.09 12.27 22.79
CA LYS A 91 28.54 12.07 22.90
C LYS A 91 28.96 10.77 22.22
N CYS A 92 29.81 10.86 21.19
CA CYS A 92 30.46 9.72 20.54
C CYS A 92 31.75 9.34 21.29
N HIS A 93 31.96 8.05 21.62
CA HIS A 93 33.23 7.53 22.16
C HIS A 93 34.16 7.07 21.03
N HIS A 94 34.43 7.95 20.08
CA HIS A 94 35.37 7.67 18.99
C HIS A 94 35.89 8.97 18.39
N GLU A 95 37.14 8.95 17.98
CA GLU A 95 37.79 10.09 17.35
C GLU A 95 37.23 10.33 15.95
N LEU A 96 37.12 11.59 15.56
CA LEU A 96 36.67 11.98 14.22
C LEU A 96 37.80 11.67 13.23
N ASN A 97 37.55 10.73 12.32
CA ASN A 97 38.47 10.51 11.21
C ASN A 97 38.15 11.50 10.07
N PRO A 98 39.06 12.43 9.73
CA PRO A 98 38.82 13.45 8.72
C PRO A 98 38.58 12.87 7.31
N ALA A 99 39.11 11.67 7.02
CA ALA A 99 38.89 11.03 5.72
C ALA A 99 37.47 10.46 5.54
N LEU A 100 36.79 10.12 6.64
CA LEU A 100 35.46 9.49 6.61
C LEU A 100 34.34 10.44 7.05
N GLY A 101 34.68 11.53 7.73
CA GLY A 101 33.75 12.55 8.22
C GLY A 101 32.78 12.04 9.29
N ALA A 102 31.79 12.86 9.64
CA ALA A 102 30.79 12.45 10.63
C ALA A 102 29.85 11.36 10.11
N MET A 103 29.77 11.18 8.78
CA MET A 103 29.02 10.10 8.15
C MET A 103 29.38 8.72 8.73
N TRP A 104 30.64 8.48 9.09
CA TRP A 104 31.06 7.22 9.71
C TRP A 104 30.42 6.99 11.08
N CYS A 105 30.31 8.03 11.91
CA CYS A 105 29.62 7.99 13.20
C CYS A 105 28.15 7.59 13.02
N ILE A 106 27.46 8.31 12.11
CA ILE A 106 26.04 8.12 11.86
C ILE A 106 25.80 6.70 11.32
N ARG A 107 26.66 6.24 10.40
CA ARG A 107 26.59 4.88 9.86
C ARG A 107 26.78 3.82 10.95
N LYS A 108 27.69 4.04 11.90
CA LYS A 108 27.87 3.13 13.05
C LYS A 108 26.60 3.06 13.90
N ARG A 109 25.97 4.20 14.19
CA ARG A 109 24.67 4.26 14.90
C ARG A 109 23.55 3.53 14.14
N MET A 110 23.45 3.74 12.83
CA MET A 110 22.48 3.02 11.98
C MET A 110 22.69 1.52 11.96
N ARG A 111 23.94 1.04 11.96
CA ARG A 111 24.22 -0.40 12.05
C ARG A 111 23.72 -1.01 13.36
N VAL A 112 23.85 -0.28 14.48
CA VAL A 112 23.31 -0.72 15.77
C VAL A 112 21.79 -0.82 15.68
N ALA A 113 21.12 0.20 15.12
CA ALA A 113 19.68 0.21 14.90
C ALA A 113 19.22 -0.98 14.03
N ARG A 114 19.98 -1.31 12.97
CA ARG A 114 19.69 -2.47 12.11
C ARG A 114 19.87 -3.81 12.83
N LYS A 115 20.90 -3.95 13.67
CA LYS A 115 21.16 -5.19 14.44
C LYS A 115 20.09 -5.44 15.50
N HIS A 116 19.64 -4.39 16.17
CA HIS A 116 18.55 -4.45 17.14
C HIS A 116 17.19 -4.16 16.53
N GLY A 117 17.05 -4.30 15.20
CA GLY A 117 15.79 -4.09 14.51
C GLY A 117 14.78 -5.15 14.93
N ILE A 118 13.64 -4.71 15.46
CA ILE A 118 12.54 -5.57 15.89
C ILE A 118 11.50 -5.58 14.77
N PHE A 119 10.93 -6.74 14.42
CA PHE A 119 9.89 -6.86 13.39
C PHE A 119 8.48 -7.04 13.99
N ARG A 120 8.21 -6.28 15.05
CA ARG A 120 6.94 -6.24 15.78
C ARG A 120 6.80 -4.91 16.50
N ARG A 121 5.62 -4.65 17.05
CA ARG A 121 5.40 -3.51 17.95
C ARG A 121 6.28 -3.66 19.20
N LEU A 122 6.84 -2.53 19.64
CA LEU A 122 7.65 -2.43 20.85
C LEU A 122 6.79 -2.65 22.11
N ASN A 123 7.29 -3.42 23.07
CA ASN A 123 6.69 -3.50 24.40
C ASN A 123 7.01 -2.23 25.22
N LYS A 124 6.22 -1.93 26.26
CA LYS A 124 6.40 -0.70 27.07
C LYS A 124 7.78 -0.57 27.71
N ASP A 125 8.44 -1.69 28.03
CA ASP A 125 9.70 -1.73 28.78
C ASP A 125 10.94 -1.90 27.87
N GLU A 126 10.74 -2.09 26.56
CA GLU A 126 11.82 -2.30 25.60
C GLU A 126 12.37 -0.96 25.09
N LYS A 127 13.70 -0.88 24.90
CA LYS A 127 14.35 0.32 24.37
C LYS A 127 14.21 0.38 22.85
N CYS A 128 13.77 1.54 22.34
CA CYS A 128 13.75 1.80 20.91
C CYS A 128 15.16 2.22 20.43
N PHE A 129 15.73 1.45 19.50
CA PHE A 129 17.01 1.78 18.86
C PHE A 129 16.84 2.51 17.52
N LEU A 130 15.62 2.53 16.99
CA LEU A 130 15.29 3.24 15.76
C LEU A 130 15.14 4.73 16.04
N PHE A 131 15.60 5.54 15.11
CA PHE A 131 15.49 6.99 15.14
C PHE A 131 15.25 7.48 13.71
N ALA A 132 14.70 8.67 13.57
CA ALA A 132 14.59 9.32 12.27
C ALA A 132 15.90 9.98 11.89
N ILE A 133 16.27 9.94 10.61
CA ILE A 133 17.39 10.72 10.12
C ILE A 133 16.90 11.95 9.37
N ALA A 134 17.55 13.09 9.60
CA ALA A 134 17.40 14.30 8.81
C ALA A 134 18.73 14.65 8.14
N SER A 135 18.87 14.28 6.87
CA SER A 135 20.09 14.52 6.07
C SER A 135 19.74 14.81 4.61
N ASN A 136 20.50 15.71 4.01
CA ASN A 136 20.43 16.00 2.58
C ASN A 136 21.49 15.23 1.76
N ASP A 137 22.36 14.46 2.41
CA ASP A 137 23.41 13.70 1.74
C ASP A 137 22.89 12.40 1.13
N PRO A 138 23.04 12.20 -0.19
CA PRO A 138 22.47 11.03 -0.87
C PRO A 138 23.12 9.72 -0.41
N LYS A 139 24.40 9.76 -0.04
CA LYS A 139 25.13 8.60 0.51
C LYS A 139 24.52 8.14 1.83
N LEU A 140 24.24 9.08 2.73
CA LEU A 140 23.70 8.78 4.04
C LEU A 140 22.23 8.33 3.97
N GLN A 141 21.44 8.96 3.09
CA GLN A 141 20.09 8.48 2.76
C GLN A 141 20.11 7.07 2.16
N GLY A 142 21.07 6.76 1.28
CA GLY A 142 21.26 5.43 0.71
C GLY A 142 21.48 4.37 1.79
N PHE A 143 22.34 4.65 2.77
CA PHE A 143 22.51 3.77 3.92
C PHE A 143 21.26 3.66 4.79
N ALA A 144 20.54 4.77 4.99
CA ALA A 144 19.31 4.78 5.78
C ALA A 144 18.22 3.88 5.19
N ARG A 145 18.07 3.87 3.85
CA ARG A 145 17.13 2.98 3.14
C ARG A 145 17.40 1.50 3.38
N THR A 146 18.64 1.12 3.69
CA THR A 146 18.98 -0.29 3.98
C THR A 146 18.50 -0.75 5.35
N VAL A 147 18.14 0.18 6.24
CA VAL A 147 17.61 -0.12 7.57
C VAL A 147 16.09 -0.06 7.50
N PRO A 148 15.38 -1.18 7.73
CA PRO A 148 13.92 -1.17 7.71
C PRO A 148 13.37 -0.36 8.88
N GLY A 149 12.29 0.38 8.66
CA GLY A 149 11.62 1.16 9.70
C GLY A 149 12.27 2.49 10.07
N MET A 150 13.26 2.96 9.31
CA MET A 150 13.91 4.26 9.54
C MET A 150 13.31 5.36 8.66
N PRO A 151 12.63 6.37 9.23
CA PRO A 151 12.14 7.52 8.48
C PRO A 151 13.28 8.48 8.11
N ILE A 152 13.22 9.01 6.88
CA ILE A 152 14.22 9.91 6.31
C ILE A 152 13.56 11.27 6.02
N PHE A 153 14.12 12.33 6.58
CA PHE A 153 13.76 13.72 6.33
C PHE A 153 14.86 14.40 5.51
N PHE A 154 14.45 15.22 4.56
CA PHE A 154 15.36 16.03 3.75
C PHE A 154 14.69 17.37 3.42
N VAL A 155 15.49 18.41 3.19
CA VAL A 155 14.97 19.71 2.78
C VAL A 155 14.98 19.82 1.26
N ALA A 156 13.82 20.13 0.68
CA ALA A 156 13.68 20.50 -0.71
C ALA A 156 12.64 21.62 -0.84
N GLN A 157 12.90 22.62 -1.69
CA GLN A 157 11.95 23.69 -2.03
C GLN A 157 11.30 24.36 -0.80
N ARG A 158 12.09 25.05 0.04
CA ARG A 158 11.63 25.76 1.26
C ARG A 158 10.74 24.94 2.20
N CYS A 159 10.83 23.61 2.16
CA CYS A 159 10.07 22.73 3.05
C CYS A 159 10.83 21.46 3.39
N ILE A 160 10.47 20.86 4.53
CA ILE A 160 10.98 19.55 4.95
C ILE A 160 10.06 18.49 4.34
N ASN A 161 10.67 17.58 3.59
CA ASN A 161 10.00 16.46 2.97
C ASN A 161 10.44 15.16 3.64
N THR A 162 9.53 14.18 3.63
CA THR A 162 9.82 12.80 4.00
C THR A 162 9.96 11.95 2.76
N GLU A 163 10.90 11.02 2.81
CA GLU A 163 10.96 9.96 1.81
C GLU A 163 9.77 9.00 1.99
N PRO A 164 9.15 8.52 0.89
CA PRO A 164 8.22 7.40 0.98
C PRO A 164 8.91 6.14 1.50
N ILE A 165 8.11 5.15 1.91
CA ILE A 165 8.63 3.85 2.35
C ILE A 165 9.37 3.19 1.17
N PRO A 166 10.64 2.77 1.33
CA PRO A 166 11.37 2.08 0.27
C PRO A 166 10.73 0.74 -0.10
N ASP A 167 10.82 0.33 -1.38
CA ASP A 167 10.21 -0.90 -1.89
C ASP A 167 10.64 -2.15 -1.12
N ALA A 168 11.92 -2.25 -0.75
CA ALA A 168 12.44 -3.37 0.03
C ALA A 168 11.77 -3.46 1.42
N THR A 169 11.59 -2.32 2.09
CA THR A 169 10.88 -2.25 3.37
C THR A 169 9.39 -2.51 3.20
N GLN A 170 8.80 -2.10 2.07
CA GLN A 170 7.40 -2.35 1.76
C GLN A 170 7.10 -3.84 1.57
N GLN A 171 8.01 -4.61 0.97
CA GLN A 171 7.88 -6.08 0.88
C GLN A 171 7.83 -6.72 2.27
N ILE A 172 8.73 -6.30 3.18
CA ILE A 172 8.74 -6.79 4.57
C ILE A 172 7.43 -6.44 5.29
N ILE A 173 6.91 -5.22 5.10
CA ILE A 173 5.62 -4.81 5.67
C ILE A 173 4.49 -5.70 5.13
N ASN A 174 4.49 -5.98 3.83
CA ASN A 174 3.49 -6.85 3.21
C ASN A 174 3.57 -8.28 3.76
N GLU A 175 4.76 -8.82 3.96
CA GLU A 175 4.96 -10.14 4.58
C GLU A 175 4.47 -10.19 6.03
N ILE A 176 4.81 -9.18 6.85
CA ILE A 176 4.33 -9.07 8.23
C ILE A 176 2.80 -8.96 8.24
N THR A 177 2.25 -8.15 7.35
CA THR A 177 0.80 -7.96 7.24
C THR A 177 0.11 -9.24 6.77
N ALA A 178 0.67 -9.95 5.79
CA ALA A 178 0.14 -11.23 5.32
C ALA A 178 0.16 -12.29 6.43
N LYS A 179 1.24 -12.37 7.21
CA LYS A 179 1.33 -13.25 8.39
C LYS A 179 0.25 -12.91 9.43
N SER A 180 -0.06 -11.63 9.64
CA SER A 180 -1.12 -11.22 10.56
C SER A 180 -2.55 -11.55 10.10
N PHE A 181 -2.75 -11.78 8.79
CA PHE A 181 -4.03 -12.21 8.23
C PHE A 181 -4.18 -13.73 8.12
N GLN A 182 -3.10 -14.48 8.31
CA GLN A 182 -3.16 -15.94 8.31
C GLN A 182 -3.86 -16.42 9.60
N MET A 183 -4.83 -17.32 9.43
CA MET A 183 -5.50 -17.96 10.56
C MET A 183 -4.51 -18.87 11.29
N ASN A 184 -4.61 -18.94 12.61
CA ASN A 184 -3.81 -19.87 13.39
C ASN A 184 -4.20 -21.33 13.03
N ASP A 185 -3.27 -22.27 13.14
CA ASP A 185 -3.56 -23.69 12.86
C ASP A 185 -4.68 -24.26 13.74
N SER A 186 -4.81 -23.75 14.97
CA SER A 186 -5.90 -24.07 15.88
C SER A 186 -7.25 -23.50 15.42
N GLU A 187 -7.27 -22.30 14.84
CA GLU A 187 -8.45 -21.68 14.25
C GLU A 187 -8.88 -22.43 13.00
N LEU A 188 -7.92 -22.81 12.14
CA LEU A 188 -8.15 -23.65 10.97
C LEU A 188 -8.76 -25.00 11.37
N SER A 189 -8.18 -25.68 12.36
CA SER A 189 -8.69 -26.95 12.87
C SER A 189 -10.12 -26.83 13.41
N ARG A 190 -10.41 -25.73 14.13
CA ARG A 190 -11.76 -25.45 14.65
C ARG A 190 -12.76 -25.16 13.53
N LEU A 191 -12.35 -24.44 12.49
CA LEU A 191 -13.18 -24.20 11.31
C LEU A 191 -13.51 -25.51 10.58
N HIS A 192 -12.53 -26.40 10.39
CA HIS A 192 -12.78 -27.72 9.81
C HIS A 192 -13.76 -28.55 10.64
N GLN A 193 -13.64 -28.56 11.97
CA GLN A 193 -14.60 -29.25 12.84
C GLN A 193 -16.02 -28.67 12.72
N ILE A 194 -16.15 -27.35 12.55
CA ILE A 194 -17.44 -26.69 12.34
C ILE A 194 -18.00 -27.08 10.96
N GLU A 195 -17.19 -27.04 9.91
CA GLU A 195 -17.59 -27.45 8.55
C GLU A 195 -18.11 -28.89 8.52
N GLU A 196 -17.45 -29.81 9.23
CA GLU A 196 -17.87 -31.21 9.39
C GLU A 196 -19.19 -31.33 10.15
N ARG A 197 -19.33 -30.64 11.29
CA ARG A 197 -20.57 -30.68 12.10
C ARG A 197 -21.79 -30.14 11.38
N PHE A 198 -21.63 -29.08 10.60
CA PHE A 198 -22.74 -28.47 9.86
C PHE A 198 -22.92 -29.06 8.44
N GLY A 199 -22.14 -30.08 8.07
CA GLY A 199 -22.25 -30.73 6.76
C GLY A 199 -21.98 -29.79 5.59
N LEU A 200 -21.23 -28.70 5.82
CA LEU A 200 -20.89 -27.68 4.83
C LEU A 200 -19.67 -28.07 4.00
N GLN A 201 -19.26 -29.35 4.02
CA GLN A 201 -18.28 -29.88 3.09
C GLN A 201 -18.72 -29.45 1.69
N LYS A 202 -17.84 -28.71 0.99
CA LYS A 202 -18.03 -28.38 -0.41
C LYS A 202 -18.13 -29.72 -1.16
N ALA A 203 -19.35 -30.23 -1.33
CA ALA A 203 -19.62 -31.24 -2.31
C ALA A 203 -19.02 -30.71 -3.60
N GLU A 204 -18.00 -31.40 -4.11
CA GLU A 204 -17.39 -31.06 -5.39
C GLU A 204 -18.54 -30.78 -6.34
N VAL A 205 -18.63 -29.54 -6.81
CA VAL A 205 -19.71 -29.15 -7.72
C VAL A 205 -19.50 -29.98 -8.98
N LYS A 206 -20.10 -31.16 -9.03
CA LYS A 206 -20.22 -31.98 -10.23
C LYS A 206 -20.91 -31.06 -11.20
N LYS A 207 -20.12 -30.47 -12.10
CA LYS A 207 -20.64 -29.63 -13.18
C LYS A 207 -21.70 -30.45 -13.87
N ARG A 208 -22.97 -30.16 -13.58
CA ARG A 208 -24.10 -30.84 -14.21
C ARG A 208 -23.84 -30.69 -15.70
N LYS A 209 -23.76 -31.82 -16.43
CA LYS A 209 -23.69 -31.80 -17.89
C LYS A 209 -24.82 -30.86 -18.33
N ARG A 210 -24.46 -29.77 -19.02
CA ARG A 210 -25.46 -28.82 -19.53
C ARG A 210 -26.46 -29.65 -20.32
N LYS A 211 -27.70 -29.75 -19.85
CA LYS A 211 -28.78 -30.27 -20.68
C LYS A 211 -28.75 -29.42 -21.94
N GLY A 212 -28.66 -30.06 -23.11
CA GLY A 212 -28.75 -29.37 -24.38
C GLY A 212 -30.00 -28.50 -24.43
N PRO A 213 -30.11 -27.58 -25.42
CA PRO A 213 -31.28 -26.74 -25.55
C PRO A 213 -32.54 -27.61 -25.45
N SER A 214 -33.39 -27.30 -24.48
CA SER A 214 -34.70 -27.96 -24.34
C SER A 214 -35.39 -27.86 -25.70
N GLY A 215 -35.89 -28.98 -26.21
CA GLY A 215 -36.71 -28.97 -27.43
C GLY A 215 -37.83 -27.93 -27.32
N PRO A 216 -38.29 -27.36 -28.44
CA PRO A 216 -39.31 -26.33 -28.41
C PRO A 216 -40.50 -26.81 -27.58
N ASN A 217 -40.99 -25.94 -26.70
CA ASN A 217 -42.09 -26.20 -25.79
C ASN A 217 -43.24 -26.89 -26.55
N PRO A 218 -43.75 -28.05 -26.11
CA PRO A 218 -44.79 -28.78 -26.85
C PRO A 218 -46.09 -28.00 -27.08
N LEU A 219 -46.31 -26.89 -26.37
CA LEU A 219 -47.41 -25.94 -26.61
C LEU A 219 -47.14 -24.90 -27.72
N SER A 220 -45.89 -24.79 -28.18
CA SER A 220 -45.44 -23.80 -29.19
C SER A 220 -45.37 -24.35 -30.61
N CYS A 221 -45.54 -25.66 -30.80
CA CYS A 221 -45.74 -26.25 -32.12
C CYS A 221 -47.20 -26.07 -32.52
N ARG A 222 -47.48 -25.11 -33.42
CA ARG A 222 -48.80 -25.01 -34.07
C ARG A 222 -49.11 -26.37 -34.72
N LYS A 223 -50.23 -26.98 -34.34
CA LYS A 223 -50.71 -28.21 -34.99
C LYS A 223 -50.86 -27.96 -36.48
N LYS A 224 -50.36 -28.89 -37.29
CA LYS A 224 -50.51 -28.88 -38.75
C LYS A 224 -52.01 -28.89 -39.07
N ALA A 225 -52.49 -27.87 -39.78
CA ALA A 225 -53.89 -27.78 -40.18
C ALA A 225 -54.21 -28.92 -41.16
N SER A 226 -55.22 -29.73 -40.82
CA SER A 226 -55.87 -30.61 -41.78
C SER A 226 -56.76 -29.75 -42.67
N VAL A 227 -56.48 -29.76 -43.97
CA VAL A 227 -57.37 -29.17 -44.97
C VAL A 227 -58.64 -30.02 -45.00
N THR A 228 -59.77 -29.44 -44.60
CA THR A 228 -61.11 -29.91 -45.00
C THR A 228 -62.14 -28.81 -44.73
N ASN A 229 -62.51 -28.14 -45.82
CA ASN A 229 -63.77 -27.48 -46.18
C ASN A 229 -64.65 -26.81 -45.10
N ALA A 230 -64.70 -25.48 -45.22
CA ALA A 230 -65.88 -24.60 -45.25
C ALA A 230 -66.99 -24.72 -44.17
N THR A 231 -67.22 -23.60 -43.47
CA THR A 231 -68.48 -22.79 -43.41
C THR A 231 -68.74 -22.21 -42.01
N SER A 232 -69.42 -21.05 -41.95
CA SER A 232 -69.98 -20.27 -40.82
C SER A 232 -69.11 -19.09 -40.34
N VAL A 233 -69.45 -17.84 -40.67
CA VAL A 233 -70.57 -16.94 -40.23
C VAL A 233 -70.29 -16.27 -38.86
N SER A 234 -70.30 -14.94 -38.95
CA SER A 234 -70.21 -13.85 -37.98
C SER A 234 -70.74 -14.06 -36.55
N ARG A 235 -70.10 -13.40 -35.57
CA ARG A 235 -70.66 -12.23 -34.83
C ARG A 235 -69.66 -11.69 -33.79
N GLU A 236 -69.48 -10.37 -33.83
CA GLU A 236 -68.98 -9.47 -32.77
C GLU A 236 -70.20 -8.79 -32.07
N PRO A 237 -70.08 -7.85 -31.10
CA PRO A 237 -69.13 -7.66 -29.98
C PRO A 237 -69.89 -7.25 -28.67
N LEU A 238 -69.17 -6.76 -27.64
CA LEU A 238 -69.49 -5.74 -26.59
C LEU A 238 -68.79 -6.17 -25.27
N THR A 239 -67.97 -5.35 -24.60
CA THR A 239 -68.31 -4.07 -23.95
C THR A 239 -67.09 -3.17 -23.68
N ASN A 240 -67.31 -1.85 -23.83
CA ASN A 240 -66.48 -0.71 -23.40
C ASN A 240 -66.65 -0.43 -21.86
N PRO A 241 -66.32 0.77 -21.32
CA PRO A 241 -64.99 1.31 -20.99
C PRO A 241 -64.93 1.87 -19.54
N ASN A 242 -63.76 1.84 -18.88
CA ASN A 242 -63.30 2.87 -17.90
C ASN A 242 -62.06 2.36 -17.13
N GLU A 243 -60.88 2.91 -17.43
CA GLU A 243 -59.96 3.53 -16.47
C GLU A 243 -58.56 3.77 -17.08
N VAL A 244 -58.02 4.94 -16.77
CA VAL A 244 -56.88 5.67 -17.35
C VAL A 244 -55.52 4.94 -17.19
N PRO A 245 -54.57 5.04 -18.15
CA PRO A 245 -53.29 4.35 -18.05
C PRO A 245 -52.32 5.03 -17.06
N LYS A 246 -52.00 4.36 -15.95
CA LYS A 246 -50.88 4.77 -15.08
C LYS A 246 -49.53 4.37 -15.72
N ARG A 247 -48.86 5.35 -16.31
CA ARG A 247 -47.44 5.28 -16.73
C ARG A 247 -46.54 4.89 -15.53
N ARG A 248 -46.08 3.64 -15.46
CA ARG A 248 -44.97 3.26 -14.57
C ARG A 248 -43.63 3.66 -15.20
N ARG A 249 -42.94 4.62 -14.57
CA ARG A 249 -41.55 5.01 -14.88
C ARG A 249 -40.64 3.77 -14.83
N LYS A 250 -39.98 3.44 -15.95
CA LYS A 250 -38.86 2.50 -15.97
C LYS A 250 -37.67 3.16 -15.26
N LYS A 251 -37.23 2.61 -14.12
CA LYS A 251 -35.92 2.95 -13.56
C LYS A 251 -34.85 2.41 -14.52
N PRO A 252 -33.86 3.21 -14.95
CA PRO A 252 -32.75 2.67 -15.72
C PRO A 252 -31.93 1.74 -14.82
N HIS A 253 -31.78 0.49 -15.26
CA HIS A 253 -30.87 -0.46 -14.65
C HIS A 253 -29.46 0.14 -14.73
N ARG A 254 -28.85 0.41 -13.58
CA ARG A 254 -27.52 1.02 -13.47
C ARG A 254 -26.51 0.01 -14.05
N ALA A 255 -26.21 0.18 -15.34
CA ALA A 255 -25.37 -0.72 -16.11
C ALA A 255 -23.94 -0.75 -15.56
N LEU A 256 -23.53 -1.93 -15.07
CA LEU A 256 -22.33 -2.69 -15.45
C LEU A 256 -20.94 -2.02 -15.56
N HIS A 257 -20.74 -0.75 -15.23
CA HIS A 257 -19.40 -0.15 -15.22
C HIS A 257 -18.46 -0.69 -14.13
N LYS A 258 -19.00 -1.36 -13.11
CA LYS A 258 -18.19 -1.99 -12.05
C LYS A 258 -17.50 -3.28 -12.49
N THR A 259 -17.93 -3.90 -13.60
CA THR A 259 -17.36 -5.21 -13.98
C THR A 259 -16.01 -5.06 -14.65
N LEU A 260 -15.76 -4.01 -15.42
CA LEU A 260 -14.46 -3.78 -16.07
C LEU A 260 -13.38 -3.36 -15.07
N SER A 261 -13.68 -2.44 -14.15
CA SER A 261 -12.72 -2.00 -13.13
C SER A 261 -12.33 -3.15 -12.19
N VAL A 262 -13.32 -3.93 -11.75
CA VAL A 262 -13.08 -5.13 -10.93
C VAL A 262 -12.30 -6.18 -11.72
N ARG A 263 -12.57 -6.34 -13.02
CA ARG A 263 -11.84 -7.29 -13.88
C ARG A 263 -10.39 -6.88 -14.12
N LEU A 264 -10.11 -5.58 -14.22
CA LEU A 264 -8.74 -5.06 -14.30
C LEU A 264 -7.98 -5.25 -12.98
N GLU A 265 -8.63 -5.01 -11.84
CA GLU A 265 -8.03 -5.27 -10.51
C GLU A 265 -7.77 -6.76 -10.30
N MET A 266 -8.70 -7.63 -10.69
CA MET A 266 -8.53 -9.08 -10.58
C MET A 266 -7.43 -9.60 -11.52
N ASN A 267 -7.32 -9.07 -12.73
CA ASN A 267 -6.20 -9.39 -13.64
C ASN A 267 -4.85 -8.93 -13.09
N ARG A 268 -4.82 -7.83 -12.32
CA ARG A 268 -3.61 -7.31 -11.68
C ARG A 268 -3.19 -8.14 -10.46
N LEU A 269 -4.15 -8.70 -9.72
CA LEU A 269 -3.90 -9.50 -8.52
C LEU A 269 -3.54 -10.95 -8.84
N TYR A 270 -4.13 -11.53 -9.88
CA TYR A 270 -4.04 -12.98 -10.15
C TYR A 270 -3.43 -13.33 -11.51
N GLY A 271 -3.04 -12.34 -12.33
CA GLY A 271 -2.59 -12.54 -13.70
C GLY A 271 -3.71 -13.00 -14.63
N THR A 272 -3.58 -12.76 -15.94
CA THR A 272 -4.53 -13.30 -16.93
C THR A 272 -4.32 -14.81 -17.05
N PRO A 273 -5.35 -15.66 -16.86
CA PRO A 273 -5.21 -17.08 -17.13
C PRO A 273 -4.94 -17.28 -18.62
N ILE A 274 -3.73 -17.73 -18.95
CA ILE A 274 -3.31 -18.08 -20.31
C ILE A 274 -4.14 -19.28 -20.75
N CYS A 275 -5.19 -19.03 -21.52
CA CYS A 275 -5.94 -20.08 -22.19
C CYS A 275 -5.10 -20.54 -23.38
N LYS A 276 -4.26 -21.58 -23.19
CA LYS A 276 -3.60 -22.29 -24.29
C LYS A 276 -4.68 -22.91 -25.17
N LYS A 277 -5.01 -22.25 -26.28
CA LYS A 277 -5.72 -22.90 -27.39
C LYS A 277 -4.70 -23.77 -28.11
N SER A 278 -4.89 -25.08 -28.02
CA SER A 278 -4.33 -26.06 -28.94
C SER A 278 -4.96 -25.83 -30.31
N SER A 279 -4.29 -25.08 -31.19
CA SER A 279 -4.58 -25.08 -32.62
C SER A 279 -3.71 -26.15 -33.27
N SER A 280 -4.32 -27.29 -33.55
CA SER A 280 -3.91 -28.20 -34.59
C SER A 280 -4.16 -27.51 -35.95
N GLU A 281 -3.10 -27.16 -36.66
CA GLU A 281 -3.17 -26.88 -38.10
C GLU A 281 -2.39 -27.97 -38.85
N PRO A 282 -2.95 -28.55 -39.93
CA PRO A 282 -2.29 -29.55 -40.74
C PRO A 282 -1.35 -28.92 -41.78
N ASN A 283 -0.29 -29.67 -42.09
CA ASN A 283 0.65 -29.43 -43.17
C ASN A 283 -0.05 -29.28 -44.55
N ALA A 284 0.29 -28.22 -45.28
CA ALA A 284 0.20 -28.13 -46.74
C ALA A 284 1.40 -27.26 -47.21
N ILE A 285 2.48 -27.88 -47.68
CA ILE A 285 2.84 -28.08 -49.10
C ILE A 285 3.17 -26.77 -49.84
N ALA A 286 4.40 -26.75 -50.34
CA ALA A 286 5.09 -25.73 -51.12
C ALA A 286 4.38 -25.32 -52.43
N VAL A 287 4.59 -24.07 -52.87
CA VAL A 287 4.93 -23.69 -54.26
C VAL A 287 5.71 -22.36 -54.25
N ASN A 288 6.76 -22.33 -55.06
CA ASN A 288 7.67 -21.22 -55.39
C ASN A 288 6.96 -19.94 -55.91
N ILE A 289 7.57 -18.77 -55.69
CA ILE A 289 8.26 -17.91 -56.69
C ILE A 289 9.09 -16.88 -55.90
#